data_AF-A0A938RJM7-F1
#
_entry.id   AF-A0A938RJM7-F1
#
_cell.length_a   1.000
_cell.length_b   1.000
_cell.length_c   1.000
_cell.angle_alpha   90.00
_cell.angle_beta   90.00
_cell.angle_gamma   90.00
#
_symmetry.space_group_name_H-M   'P 1'
#
loop_
_entity.id
_entity.type
_entity.pdbx_description
1 polymer ?
#
loop_
_entity_poly.entity_id
_entity_poly.type
_entity_poly.pdbx_seq_one_letter_code
_entity_poly.pdbx_strand_id
1 'polypeptide(L)' 'MYSNPSKGLYRKFVIDSGRLAGAILFGDTRGSDAVMAAIKDKKDVSACRDRLAQLDFDFSRV' A
#
# COMPACT_ATOMS: atom_id res chain seq x y z
N MET A 1 -8.00 -2.82 -2.08
CA MET A 1 -8.01 -1.61 -2.94
C MET A 1 -8.83 -0.54 -2.24
N TYR A 2 -8.40 0.72 -2.27
CA TYR A 2 -9.17 1.85 -1.73
C TYR A 2 -9.30 2.95 -2.77
N SER A 3 -10.50 3.50 -2.90
CA SER A 3 -10.78 4.64 -3.79
C SER A 3 -11.85 5.54 -3.20
N ASN A 4 -11.64 6.85 -3.29
CA ASN A 4 -12.65 7.86 -3.03
C ASN A 4 -12.69 8.83 -4.23
N PRO A 5 -13.51 8.54 -5.25
CA PRO A 5 -13.55 9.32 -6.50
C PRO A 5 -13.93 10.80 -6.28
N SER A 6 -14.86 11.10 -5.36
CA SER A 6 -15.27 12.48 -5.09
C SER A 6 -14.17 13.33 -4.45
N LYS A 7 -13.14 12.70 -3.88
CA LYS A 7 -11.94 13.36 -3.36
C LYS A 7 -10.71 13.19 -4.26
N GLY A 8 -10.86 12.55 -5.43
CA GLY A 8 -9.73 12.23 -6.32
C GLY A 8 -8.69 11.30 -5.69
N LEU A 9 -9.08 10.45 -4.73
CA LEU A 9 -8.15 9.56 -4.03
C LEU A 9 -8.21 8.14 -4.59
N TYR A 10 -7.06 7.56 -4.88
CA TYR A 10 -6.94 6.17 -5.31
C TYR A 10 -5.65 5.53 -4.81
N ARG A 11 -5.78 4.36 -4.19
CA ARG A 11 -4.65 3.54 -3.71
C ARG A 11 -4.83 2.08 -4.10
N LYS A 12 -3.86 1.54 -4.81
CA LYS A 12 -3.77 0.13 -5.19
C LYS A 12 -2.39 -0.41 -4.83
N PHE A 13 -2.35 -1.52 -4.12
CA PHE A 13 -1.14 -2.28 -3.84
C PHE A 13 -1.09 -3.51 -4.74
N VAL A 14 0.08 -3.81 -5.27
CA VAL A 14 0.34 -4.98 -6.10
C VAL A 14 1.10 -5.99 -5.24
N ILE A 15 0.57 -7.20 -5.14
CA ILE A 15 1.15 -8.27 -4.35
C ILE A 15 1.54 -9.40 -5.31
N ASP A 16 2.75 -9.90 -5.17
CA ASP A 16 3.24 -11.07 -5.88
C ASP A 16 3.83 -12.04 -4.85
N SER A 17 3.40 -13.31 -4.89
CA SER A 17 3.90 -14.36 -4.00
C SER A 17 3.89 -13.98 -2.51
N GLY A 18 2.84 -13.28 -2.07
CA GLY A 18 2.68 -12.80 -0.69
C GLY A 18 3.47 -11.54 -0.34
N ARG A 19 4.27 -11.01 -1.26
CA ARG A 19 5.15 -9.84 -1.05
C ARG A 19 4.64 -8.61 -1.78
N LEU A 20 4.93 -7.44 -1.22
CA LEU A 20 4.59 -6.18 -1.86
C LEU A 20 5.50 -5.94 -3.07
N ALA A 21 4.92 -5.92 -4.26
CA ALA A 21 5.63 -5.76 -5.53
C ALA A 21 5.52 -4.35 -6.12
N GLY A 22 4.50 -3.58 -5.74
CA GLY A 22 4.27 -2.24 -6.26
C GLY A 22 3.09 -1.51 -5.64
N ALA A 23 2.95 -0.23 -5.98
CA ALA A 23 1.82 0.59 -5.56
C ALA A 23 1.45 1.65 -6.61
N ILE A 24 0.17 1.98 -6.68
CA ILE A 24 -0.37 3.15 -7.38
C ILE A 24 -0.99 4.04 -6.30
N LEU A 25 -0.49 5.27 -6.18
CA LEU A 25 -0.99 6.29 -5.28
C LEU A 25 -1.40 7.51 -6.12
N PHE A 26 -2.64 7.95 -5.98
CA PHE A 26 -3.15 9.12 -6.67
C PHE A 26 -4.00 9.98 -5.72
N GLY A 27 -3.81 11.29 -5.81
CA GLY A 27 -4.41 12.29 -4.92
C GLY A 27 -3.67 12.43 -3.57
N ASP A 28 -3.62 11.37 -2.77
CA ASP A 28 -2.91 11.36 -1.48
C ASP A 28 -1.72 10.39 -1.53
N THR A 29 -0.52 10.96 -1.51
CA THR A 29 0.75 10.23 -1.58
C THR A 29 1.45 10.10 -0.24
N ARG A 30 0.82 10.53 0.88
CA ARG A 30 1.43 10.39 2.21
C ARG A 30 1.78 8.94 2.52
N GLY A 31 2.97 8.75 3.09
CA GLY A 31 3.54 7.42 3.33
C GLY A 31 4.17 6.77 2.10
N SER A 32 4.35 7.48 0.99
CA SER A 32 5.03 6.99 -0.22
C SER A 32 6.41 6.42 0.07
N ASP A 33 7.18 7.05 0.95
CA ASP A 33 8.54 6.60 1.27
C ASP A 33 8.53 5.24 1.98
N ALA A 34 7.62 5.04 2.92
CA ALA A 34 7.44 3.77 3.62
C ALA A 34 6.93 2.67 2.67
N VAL A 35 6.03 3.01 1.75
CA VAL A 35 5.57 2.09 0.69
C VAL A 35 6.73 1.71 -0.22
N MET A 36 7.54 2.67 -0.65
CA MET A 36 8.68 2.44 -1.53
C MET A 36 9.77 1.61 -0.86
N ALA A 37 10.03 1.85 0.43
CA ALA A 37 10.91 1.00 1.25
C ALA A 37 10.37 -0.44 1.32
N ALA A 38 9.08 -0.64 1.63
CA ALA A 38 8.48 -1.96 1.69
C ALA A 38 8.52 -2.73 0.35
N ILE A 39 8.36 -2.03 -0.78
CA ILE A 39 8.52 -2.60 -2.13
C ILE A 39 9.98 -3.01 -2.35
N LYS A 40 10.93 -2.12 -2.05
CA LYS A 40 12.37 -2.38 -2.21
C LYS A 40 12.82 -3.59 -1.39
N ASP A 41 12.29 -3.72 -0.18
CA ASP A 41 12.60 -4.79 0.76
C ASP A 41 11.82 -6.09 0.45
N LYS A 42 10.97 -6.10 -0.58
CA LYS A 42 10.07 -7.22 -0.94
C LYS A 42 9.31 -7.74 0.29
N LYS A 43 8.78 -6.81 1.06
CA LYS A 43 8.18 -7.08 2.37
C LYS A 43 7.04 -8.08 2.25
N ASP A 44 7.04 -9.11 3.11
CA ASP A 44 5.94 -10.05 3.20
C ASP A 44 4.73 -9.34 3.82
N VAL A 45 3.62 -9.37 3.11
CA VAL A 45 2.36 -8.72 3.51
C VAL A 45 1.20 -9.72 3.55
N SER A 46 1.49 -11.02 3.46
CA SER A 46 0.49 -12.10 3.46
C SER A 46 -0.40 -12.05 4.72
N ALA A 47 0.19 -11.77 5.88
CA ALA A 47 -0.50 -11.69 7.16
C ALA A 47 -1.44 -10.48 7.31
N CYS A 48 -1.25 -9.43 6.50
CA CYS A 48 -1.98 -8.17 6.64
C CYS A 48 -2.71 -7.74 5.35
N ARG A 49 -2.93 -8.67 4.42
CA ARG A 49 -3.52 -8.41 3.09
C ARG A 49 -4.81 -7.60 3.15
N ASP A 50 -5.70 -7.93 4.09
CA ASP A 50 -7.02 -7.32 4.20
C ASP A 50 -6.96 -5.90 4.77
N ARG A 51 -5.87 -5.58 5.50
CA ARG A 51 -5.63 -4.27 6.12
C ARG A 51 -4.86 -3.31 5.21
N LEU A 52 -4.12 -3.80 4.22
CA LEU A 52 -3.35 -2.96 3.28
C LEU A 52 -4.19 -1.89 2.59
N ALA A 53 -5.49 -2.13 2.39
CA ALA A 53 -6.37 -1.15 1.74
C ALA A 53 -6.76 0.02 2.66
N GLN A 54 -6.48 -0.04 3.96
CA GLN A 54 -6.84 1.00 4.90
C GLN A 54 -5.95 2.24 4.69
N LEU A 55 -6.56 3.43 4.77
CA LEU A 55 -5.89 4.71 4.53
C LEU A 55 -4.75 4.96 5.53
N ASP A 56 -4.93 4.47 6.75
CA ASP A 56 -4.05 4.57 7.91
C ASP A 56 -3.13 3.35 8.07
N PHE A 57 -3.00 2.51 7.04
CA PHE A 57 -2.11 1.35 7.10
C PHE A 57 -0.64 1.79 7.23
N ASP A 58 0.00 1.30 8.29
CA ASP A 58 1.39 1.63 8.63
C ASP A 58 2.33 0.47 8.28
N PHE A 59 3.13 0.67 7.23
CA PHE A 59 4.11 -0.32 6.76
C PHE A 59 5.29 -0.53 7.72
N SER A 60 5.48 0.34 8.72
CA SER A 60 6.53 0.15 9.73
C SER A 60 6.20 -0.96 10.75
N ARG A 61 4.94 -1.37 10.85
CA ARG A 61 4.42 -2.33 11.86
C ARG A 61 4.27 -3.77 11.35
N VAL A 62 4.79 -4.05 10.17
CA VAL A 62 4.73 -5.36 9.49
C VAL A 62 6.09 -6.02 9.52
#